data_AF-A0A6A3PET8-F1
#
_entry.id   AF-A0A6A3PET8-F1
#
_cell.length_a   1.000
_cell.length_b   1.000
_cell.length_c   1.000
_cell.angle_alpha   90.00
_cell.angle_beta   90.00
_cell.angle_gamma   90.00
#
_symmetry.space_group_name_H-M   'P 1'
#
loop_
_entity.id
_entity.type
_entity.pdbx_description
1 polymer ?
#
loop_
_entity_poly.entity_id
_entity_poly.type
_entity_poly.pdbx_seq_one_letter_code
_entity_poly.pdbx_strand_id
1 'polypeptide(L)'
;MVNLYCGIADVAGSPFPVGIDEGLSVGHLKKEIKNENSTTITCDAKDLKLFLAKKDGRWLTEADVMKGVSTIGLEELGAGAPLNLVGLSEKQVKFEVTLKHVQDKTTPVHVLAEVPGKGIDVGQDVEGESKYTRELRLYQQRGNLIKVQHADYCGQILDKI
;
A
#
# COMPACT_ATOMS: atom_id res chain seq x y z
N MET A 1 -8.47 21.43 -1.48
CA MET A 1 -7.68 20.52 -0.63
C MET A 1 -8.57 19.36 -0.21
N VAL A 2 -8.13 18.13 -0.47
CA VAL A 2 -8.82 16.88 -0.17
C VAL A 2 -8.03 16.09 0.87
N ASN A 3 -8.71 15.35 1.74
CA ASN A 3 -8.10 14.46 2.71
C ASN A 3 -8.28 13.02 2.27
N LEU A 4 -7.17 12.36 1.93
CA LEU A 4 -7.14 10.98 1.48
C LEU A 4 -6.61 10.07 2.59
N TYR A 5 -7.42 9.12 3.05
CA TYR A 5 -6.90 7.97 3.79
C TYR A 5 -6.13 7.02 2.87
N CYS A 6 -4.87 6.77 3.22
CA CYS A 6 -3.93 5.94 2.50
C CYS A 6 -3.51 4.74 3.35
N GLY A 7 -3.29 3.58 2.72
CA GLY A 7 -2.72 2.39 3.35
C GLY A 7 -1.45 1.93 2.65
N ILE A 8 -0.68 1.06 3.30
CA ILE A 8 0.45 0.37 2.67
C ILE A 8 -0.01 -1.02 2.22
N ALA A 9 0.24 -1.37 0.96
CA ALA A 9 -0.10 -2.68 0.43
C ALA A 9 0.72 -3.80 1.09
N ASP A 10 0.13 -5.00 1.19
CA ASP A 10 0.74 -6.23 1.69
C ASP A 10 1.33 -6.16 3.12
N VAL A 11 1.03 -5.09 3.85
CA VAL A 11 1.47 -4.88 5.23
C VAL A 11 0.24 -4.58 6.07
N ALA A 12 0.01 -5.40 7.10
CA ALA A 12 -1.01 -5.12 8.09
C ALA A 12 -0.65 -3.83 8.84
N GLY A 13 -1.56 -2.85 8.80
CA GLY A 13 -1.32 -1.56 9.44
C GLY A 13 -2.54 -0.65 9.37
N SER A 14 -2.52 0.39 10.20
CA SER A 14 -3.56 1.41 10.18
C SER A 14 -3.40 2.32 8.96
N PRO A 15 -4.49 2.67 8.26
CA PRO A 15 -4.48 3.74 7.28
C PRO A 15 -4.10 5.07 7.94
N PHE A 16 -3.53 5.97 7.15
CA PHE A 16 -3.10 7.30 7.59
C PHE A 16 -3.65 8.38 6.67
N PRO A 17 -4.01 9.57 7.20
CA PRO A 17 -4.54 10.66 6.40
C PRO A 17 -3.41 11.38 5.63
N VAL A 18 -3.72 11.82 4.42
CA VAL A 18 -2.85 12.67 3.59
C VAL A 18 -3.68 13.82 3.04
N GLY A 19 -3.31 15.05 3.37
CA GLY A 19 -3.91 16.26 2.81
C GLY A 19 -3.20 16.69 1.53
N ILE A 20 -3.94 16.91 0.44
CA ILE A 20 -3.37 17.31 -0.85
C ILE A 20 -4.37 18.14 -1.66
N ASP A 21 -3.91 18.95 -2.60
CA ASP A 21 -4.80 19.60 -3.57
C ASP A 21 -5.22 18.63 -4.69
N GLU A 22 -6.51 18.55 -5.01
CA GLU A 22 -7.04 17.61 -6.00
C GLU A 22 -6.65 17.94 -7.45
N GLY A 23 -6.18 19.16 -7.72
CA GLY A 23 -5.64 19.57 -9.01
C GLY A 23 -4.18 19.13 -9.22
N LEU A 24 -3.50 18.67 -8.17
CA LEU A 24 -2.14 18.13 -8.28
C LEU A 24 -2.15 16.72 -8.87
N SER A 25 -0.97 16.26 -9.27
CA SER A 25 -0.81 14.93 -9.86
C SER A 25 -0.59 13.83 -8.84
N VAL A 26 -0.79 12.58 -9.26
CA VAL A 26 -0.41 11.36 -8.50
C VAL A 26 1.06 11.40 -8.07
N GLY A 27 1.95 11.97 -8.88
CA GLY A 27 3.36 12.17 -8.51
C GLY A 27 3.57 13.08 -7.29
N HIS A 28 2.71 14.08 -7.09
CA HIS A 28 2.71 14.88 -5.86
C HIS A 28 2.20 14.05 -4.68
N LEU A 29 1.13 13.28 -4.88
CA LEU A 29 0.59 12.38 -3.85
C LEU A 29 1.64 11.35 -3.38
N LYS A 30 2.45 10.79 -4.29
CA LYS A 30 3.57 9.90 -3.92
C LYS A 30 4.55 10.56 -2.96
N LYS A 31 4.84 11.86 -3.14
CA LYS A 31 5.73 12.62 -2.25
C LYS A 31 5.10 12.80 -0.87
N GLU A 32 3.84 13.21 -0.82
CA GLU A 32 3.13 13.41 0.46
C GLU A 32 3.00 12.10 1.25
N ILE A 33 2.65 10.98 0.59
CA ILE A 33 2.61 9.66 1.21
C ILE A 33 3.98 9.26 1.79
N LYS A 34 5.06 9.47 1.04
CA LYS A 34 6.42 9.19 1.52
C LYS A 34 6.78 10.07 2.71
N ASN A 35 6.44 11.36 2.68
CA ASN A 35 6.75 12.29 3.76
C ASN A 35 6.08 11.86 5.07
N GLU A 36 4.79 11.49 5.01
CA GLU A 36 4.01 11.06 6.17
C GLU A 36 4.51 9.74 6.77
N ASN A 37 5.08 8.85 5.94
CA ASN A 37 5.48 7.51 6.37
C ASN A 37 6.93 7.16 5.99
N SER A 38 7.84 8.12 6.15
CA SER A 38 9.24 8.05 5.68
C SER A 38 10.08 6.93 6.31
N THR A 39 9.76 6.52 7.54
CA THR A 39 10.40 5.37 8.19
C THR A 39 10.02 4.05 7.51
N THR A 40 8.77 3.94 7.04
CA THR A 40 8.24 2.73 6.40
C THR A 40 8.51 2.71 4.90
N ILE A 41 8.56 3.89 4.26
CA ILE A 41 8.73 4.09 2.83
C ILE A 41 10.12 4.70 2.58
N THR A 42 11.12 3.84 2.45
CA THR A 42 12.52 4.24 2.32
C THR A 42 12.96 4.46 0.86
N CYS A 43 12.21 3.96 -0.13
CA CYS A 43 12.49 4.14 -1.55
C CYS A 43 12.22 5.57 -2.03
N ASP A 44 12.63 5.93 -3.25
CA ASP A 44 12.24 7.23 -3.81
C ASP A 44 10.73 7.30 -4.05
N ALA A 45 10.15 8.49 -3.89
CA ALA A 45 8.72 8.68 -4.10
C ALA A 45 8.28 8.28 -5.51
N LYS A 46 9.15 8.48 -6.53
CA LYS A 46 8.86 8.09 -7.92
C LYS A 46 8.65 6.58 -8.08
N ASP A 47 9.29 5.78 -7.23
CA ASP A 47 9.28 4.32 -7.31
C ASP A 47 8.03 3.72 -6.66
N LEU A 48 7.34 4.46 -5.78
CA LEU A 48 6.07 4.00 -5.21
C LEU A 48 5.05 3.75 -6.32
N LYS A 49 4.31 2.65 -6.23
CA LYS A 49 3.11 2.45 -7.03
C LYS A 49 1.89 2.74 -6.18
N LEU A 50 0.95 3.51 -6.73
CA LEU A 50 -0.29 3.86 -6.03
C LEU A 50 -1.44 3.19 -6.75
N PHE A 51 -2.37 2.65 -5.98
CA PHE A 51 -3.55 1.98 -6.48
C PHE A 51 -4.79 2.63 -5.88
N LEU A 52 -5.84 2.74 -6.68
CA LEU A 52 -7.15 3.11 -6.18
C LEU A 52 -7.63 1.98 -5.26
N ALA A 53 -7.87 2.29 -3.98
CA ALA A 53 -8.30 1.31 -2.99
C ALA A 53 -9.79 0.96 -3.14
N LYS A 54 -10.22 0.70 -4.38
CA LYS A 54 -11.60 0.45 -4.77
C LYS A 54 -11.69 -0.91 -5.44
N LYS A 55 -12.45 -1.82 -4.83
CA LYS A 55 -12.69 -3.17 -5.33
C LYS A 55 -14.17 -3.35 -5.59
N ASP A 56 -14.54 -3.82 -6.78
CA ASP A 56 -15.94 -4.03 -7.18
C ASP A 56 -16.83 -2.80 -6.94
N GLY A 57 -16.30 -1.61 -7.23
CA GLY A 57 -17.00 -0.34 -7.08
C GLY A 57 -17.11 0.18 -5.64
N ARG A 58 -16.55 -0.49 -4.64
CA ARG A 58 -16.56 -0.09 -3.23
C ARG A 58 -15.16 0.22 -2.72
N TRP A 59 -15.03 1.25 -1.89
CA TRP A 59 -13.78 1.53 -1.19
C TRP A 59 -13.45 0.40 -0.21
N LEU A 60 -12.18 0.06 -0.10
CA LEU A 60 -11.68 -0.77 0.99
C LEU A 60 -11.88 -0.01 2.31
N THR A 61 -12.09 -0.75 3.40
CA THR A 61 -12.25 -0.16 4.73
C THR A 61 -10.94 -0.19 5.51
N GLU A 62 -10.87 0.58 6.59
CA GLU A 62 -9.80 0.46 7.59
C GLU A 62 -9.62 -0.99 8.06
N ALA A 63 -10.71 -1.69 8.35
CA ALA A 63 -10.67 -3.10 8.75
C ALA A 63 -10.07 -4.03 7.70
N ASP A 64 -10.22 -3.73 6.41
CA ASP A 64 -9.60 -4.49 5.32
C ASP A 64 -8.09 -4.25 5.32
N VAL A 65 -7.66 -3.00 5.29
CA VAL A 65 -6.23 -2.62 5.23
C VAL A 65 -5.47 -3.11 6.45
N MET A 66 -6.07 -3.11 7.63
CA MET A 66 -5.46 -3.66 8.85
C MET A 66 -5.14 -5.15 8.76
N LYS A 67 -5.73 -5.90 7.83
CA LYS A 67 -5.42 -7.32 7.59
C LYS A 67 -4.28 -7.53 6.58
N GLY A 68 -3.78 -6.46 5.96
CA GLY A 68 -2.84 -6.53 4.84
C GLY A 68 -3.56 -6.87 3.55
N VAL A 69 -3.75 -5.87 2.67
CA VAL A 69 -4.45 -6.04 1.40
C VAL A 69 -3.46 -5.93 0.25
N SER A 70 -3.53 -6.88 -0.67
CA SER A 70 -2.77 -6.88 -1.91
C SER A 70 -3.40 -5.94 -2.95
N THR A 71 -2.57 -5.43 -3.85
CA THR A 71 -2.95 -4.56 -4.98
C THR A 71 -3.52 -5.32 -6.18
N ILE A 72 -3.50 -6.66 -6.14
CA ILE A 72 -4.01 -7.49 -7.24
C ILE A 72 -5.49 -7.19 -7.52
N GLY A 73 -5.77 -6.81 -8.77
CA GLY A 73 -7.12 -6.47 -9.23
C GLY A 73 -7.57 -5.05 -8.88
N LEU A 74 -6.67 -4.21 -8.36
CA LEU A 74 -6.91 -2.78 -8.18
C LEU A 74 -6.35 -1.99 -9.37
N GLU A 75 -6.92 -0.80 -9.60
CA GLU A 75 -6.49 0.11 -10.65
C GLU A 75 -5.22 0.87 -10.24
N GLU A 76 -4.12 0.71 -10.98
CA GLU A 76 -2.90 1.48 -10.77
C GLU A 76 -3.06 2.93 -11.26
N LEU A 77 -2.59 3.88 -10.46
CA LEU A 77 -2.67 5.31 -10.74
C LEU A 77 -1.42 5.80 -11.47
N GLY A 78 -1.59 6.34 -12.68
CA GLY A 78 -0.50 6.92 -13.46
C GLY A 78 0.06 8.20 -12.83
N ALA A 79 1.38 8.29 -12.67
CA ALA A 79 2.05 9.38 -11.95
C ALA A 79 1.76 10.80 -12.49
N GLY A 80 1.49 10.94 -13.79
CA GLY A 80 1.17 12.22 -14.43
C GLY A 80 -0.29 12.64 -14.31
N ALA A 81 -1.18 11.75 -13.87
CA ALA A 81 -2.61 12.01 -13.84
C ALA A 81 -2.97 12.98 -12.69
N PRO A 82 -3.77 14.03 -12.95
CA PRO A 82 -4.40 14.84 -11.90
C PRO A 82 -5.33 13.99 -11.01
N LEU A 83 -5.32 14.24 -9.69
CA LEU A 83 -6.11 13.45 -8.74
C LEU A 83 -7.62 13.51 -9.02
N ASN A 84 -8.11 14.68 -9.43
CA ASN A 84 -9.52 14.87 -9.79
C ASN A 84 -9.98 14.08 -11.03
N LEU A 85 -9.06 13.58 -11.86
CA LEU A 85 -9.37 12.75 -13.02
C LEU A 85 -9.32 11.25 -12.73
N VAL A 86 -8.74 10.83 -11.60
CA VAL A 86 -8.51 9.41 -11.27
C VAL A 86 -9.29 8.92 -10.07
N GLY A 87 -10.48 9.49 -9.84
CA GLY A 87 -11.35 9.02 -8.77
C GLY A 87 -11.02 9.59 -7.38
N LEU A 88 -10.09 10.55 -7.29
CA LEU A 88 -9.61 11.12 -6.03
C LEU A 88 -10.00 12.61 -5.85
N SER A 89 -11.01 13.08 -6.58
CA SER A 89 -11.61 14.41 -6.30
C SER A 89 -12.36 14.41 -4.97
N GLU A 90 -12.47 15.59 -4.35
CA GLU A 90 -13.23 15.83 -3.12
C GLU A 90 -14.66 15.25 -3.22
N LYS A 91 -15.31 15.43 -4.38
CA LYS A 91 -16.65 14.90 -4.62
C LYS A 91 -16.70 13.37 -4.62
N GLN A 92 -15.67 12.71 -5.12
CA GLN A 92 -15.60 11.25 -5.26
C GLN A 92 -15.18 10.54 -3.97
N VAL A 93 -14.37 11.20 -3.14
CA VAL A 93 -13.90 10.64 -1.86
C VAL A 93 -14.75 11.07 -0.66
N LYS A 94 -15.74 11.95 -0.88
CA LYS A 94 -16.62 12.43 0.18
C LYS A 94 -17.32 11.24 0.87
N PHE A 95 -17.12 11.16 2.18
CA PHE A 95 -17.75 10.17 3.04
C PHE A 95 -18.12 10.82 4.37
N GLU A 96 -19.36 10.65 4.80
CA GLU A 96 -19.84 11.18 6.08
C GLU A 96 -19.49 10.19 7.20
N VAL A 97 -18.42 10.52 7.94
CA VAL A 97 -17.95 9.69 9.04
C VAL A 97 -18.89 9.81 10.24
N THR A 98 -19.26 8.67 10.82
CA THR A 98 -20.02 8.61 12.07
C THR A 98 -19.20 7.90 13.13
N LEU A 99 -19.54 8.08 14.42
CA LEU A 99 -18.88 7.35 15.51
C LEU A 99 -18.96 5.83 15.32
N LYS A 100 -20.05 5.33 14.74
CA LYS A 100 -20.20 3.91 14.40
C LYS A 100 -19.20 3.47 13.35
N HIS A 101 -18.95 4.27 12.31
CA HIS A 101 -17.94 3.94 11.29
C HIS A 101 -16.53 3.81 11.89
N VAL A 102 -16.20 4.67 12.85
CA VAL A 102 -14.91 4.62 13.56
C VAL A 102 -14.81 3.39 14.45
N GLN A 103 -15.85 3.09 15.23
CA GLN A 103 -15.88 1.91 16.11
C GLN A 103 -15.80 0.60 15.31
N ASP A 104 -16.54 0.54 14.19
CA ASP A 104 -16.61 -0.64 13.34
C ASP A 104 -15.47 -0.71 12.31
N LYS A 105 -14.59 0.31 12.25
CA LYS A 105 -13.47 0.45 11.30
C LYS A 105 -13.89 0.31 9.83
N THR A 106 -15.03 0.90 9.51
CA THR A 106 -15.64 0.90 8.17
C THR A 106 -15.41 2.19 7.40
N THR A 107 -14.55 3.06 7.94
CA THR A 107 -14.07 4.26 7.25
C THR A 107 -13.34 3.86 5.95
N PRO A 108 -13.59 4.57 4.83
CA PRO A 108 -13.00 4.21 3.55
C PRO A 108 -11.52 4.58 3.49
N VAL A 109 -10.74 3.71 2.85
CA VAL A 109 -9.38 3.98 2.39
C VAL A 109 -9.46 4.24 0.89
N HIS A 110 -8.77 5.28 0.43
CA HIS A 110 -8.85 5.75 -0.96
C HIS A 110 -7.67 5.27 -1.80
N VAL A 111 -6.50 5.13 -1.19
CA VAL A 111 -5.26 4.78 -1.90
C VAL A 111 -4.50 3.69 -1.16
N LEU A 112 -3.99 2.69 -1.90
CA LEU A 112 -2.97 1.77 -1.41
C LEU A 112 -1.62 2.09 -2.06
N ALA A 113 -0.60 2.28 -1.24
CA ALA A 113 0.76 2.48 -1.66
C ALA A 113 1.54 1.17 -1.58
N GLU A 114 2.01 0.69 -2.72
CA GLU A 114 2.92 -0.45 -2.82
C GLU A 114 4.36 0.06 -2.81
N VAL A 115 5.15 -0.48 -1.88
CA VAL A 115 6.57 -0.15 -1.72
C VAL A 115 7.39 -1.22 -2.46
N PRO A 116 8.07 -0.88 -3.56
CA PRO A 116 8.86 -1.85 -4.32
C PRO A 116 9.96 -2.47 -3.45
N GLY A 117 10.17 -3.77 -3.62
CA GLY A 117 11.27 -4.48 -2.96
C GLY A 117 11.07 -4.73 -1.46
N LYS A 118 9.97 -4.27 -0.86
CA LYS A 118 9.59 -4.65 0.51
C LYS A 118 9.19 -6.12 0.50
N GLY A 119 10.07 -6.97 1.04
CA GLY A 119 9.78 -8.41 1.15
C GLY A 119 8.55 -8.65 2.02
N ILE A 120 7.80 -9.71 1.73
CA ILE A 120 6.74 -10.21 2.62
C ILE A 120 7.41 -10.56 3.95
N ASP A 121 7.00 -9.93 5.05
CA ASP A 121 7.45 -10.30 6.38
C ASP A 121 6.50 -11.34 6.98
N VAL A 122 6.98 -12.56 7.22
CA VAL A 122 6.16 -13.66 7.77
C VAL A 122 6.05 -13.55 9.32
N GLY A 123 6.47 -12.42 9.91
CA GLY A 123 6.43 -12.15 11.35
C GLY A 123 7.40 -13.03 12.15
N GLN A 124 7.41 -12.88 13.49
CA GLN A 124 8.23 -13.68 14.42
C GLN A 124 7.47 -14.87 15.00
N ASP A 125 8.21 -15.87 15.52
CA ASP A 125 7.65 -17.07 16.16
C ASP A 125 6.69 -16.68 17.30
N VAL A 126 5.40 -16.98 17.12
CA VAL A 126 4.42 -16.98 18.20
C VAL A 126 4.07 -18.40 18.62
N GLU A 127 3.88 -18.60 19.92
CA GLU A 127 3.51 -19.90 20.48
C GLU A 127 2.15 -20.35 19.89
N GLY A 128 2.12 -21.52 19.23
CA GLY A 128 0.94 -22.04 18.53
C GLY A 128 0.95 -21.90 16.99
N GLU A 129 2.08 -21.56 16.38
CA GLU A 129 2.17 -21.35 14.94
C GLU A 129 1.89 -22.57 14.04
N SER A 130 1.24 -22.30 12.90
CA SER A 130 0.91 -23.31 11.90
C SER A 130 2.16 -23.81 11.14
N LYS A 131 2.12 -25.07 10.68
CA LYS A 131 3.15 -25.65 9.80
C LYS A 131 3.44 -24.77 8.57
N TYR A 132 2.42 -24.13 8.01
CA TYR A 132 2.54 -23.29 6.80
C TYR A 132 3.33 -22.00 7.09
N THR A 133 3.20 -21.43 8.28
CA THR A 133 3.94 -20.22 8.68
C THR A 133 5.44 -20.50 8.76
N ARG A 134 5.83 -21.65 9.32
CA ARG A 134 7.23 -22.11 9.35
C ARG A 134 7.80 -22.32 7.96
N GLU A 135 7.02 -22.92 7.06
CA GLU A 135 7.44 -23.16 5.68
C GLU A 135 7.63 -21.85 4.90
N LEU A 136 6.70 -20.91 5.05
CA LEU A 136 6.80 -19.58 4.44
C LEU A 136 8.02 -18.80 4.97
N ARG A 137 8.34 -18.88 6.27
CA ARG A 137 9.58 -18.31 6.81
C ARG A 137 10.83 -18.92 6.20
N LEU A 138 10.86 -20.24 6.06
CA LEU A 138 11.98 -20.91 5.40
C LEU A 138 12.17 -20.39 3.97
N TYR A 139 11.09 -20.20 3.21
CA TYR A 139 11.17 -19.62 1.88
C TYR A 139 11.61 -18.16 1.89
N GLN A 140 11.13 -17.34 2.84
CA GLN A 140 11.56 -15.96 2.99
C GLN A 140 13.06 -15.86 3.31
N GLN A 141 13.55 -16.67 4.24
CA GLN A 141 14.98 -16.75 4.58
C GLN A 141 15.82 -17.18 3.39
N ARG A 142 15.39 -18.22 2.66
CA ARG A 142 16.08 -18.67 1.43
C ARG A 142 16.07 -17.60 0.34
N GLY A 143 14.95 -16.92 0.14
CA GLY A 143 14.83 -15.81 -0.80
C GLY A 143 15.79 -14.66 -0.45
N ASN A 144 15.90 -14.31 0.82
CA ASN A 144 16.84 -13.30 1.30
C ASN A 144 18.30 -13.73 1.09
N LEU A 145 18.63 -14.99 1.40
CA LEU A 145 19.96 -15.57 1.11
C LEU A 145 20.29 -15.51 -0.38
N ILE A 146 19.36 -15.86 -1.27
CA ILE A 146 19.56 -15.80 -2.72
C ILE A 146 19.78 -14.35 -3.17
N LYS A 147 18.95 -13.40 -2.69
CA LYS A 147 19.13 -11.97 -3.00
C LYS A 147 20.51 -11.46 -2.61
N VAL A 148 21.04 -11.89 -1.46
CA VAL A 148 22.37 -11.47 -0.98
C VAL A 148 23.49 -12.18 -1.75
N GLN A 149 23.40 -13.49 -1.93
CA GLN A 149 24.47 -14.29 -2.53
C GLN A 149 24.52 -14.20 -4.05
N HIS A 150 23.42 -13.81 -4.69
CA HIS A 150 23.27 -13.78 -6.15
C HIS A 150 22.66 -12.47 -6.64
N ALA A 151 22.97 -11.35 -5.98
CA ALA A 151 22.43 -10.02 -6.30
C ALA A 151 22.53 -9.66 -7.79
N ASP A 152 23.69 -9.86 -8.40
CA ASP A 152 23.95 -9.54 -9.82
C ASP A 152 23.08 -10.35 -10.78
N TYR A 153 22.87 -11.63 -10.48
CA TYR A 153 22.04 -12.52 -11.29
C TYR A 153 20.55 -12.23 -11.09
N CYS A 154 20.12 -11.94 -9.86
CA CYS A 154 18.77 -11.49 -9.57
C CYS A 154 18.43 -10.19 -10.30
N GLY A 155 19.36 -9.21 -10.36
CA GLY A 155 19.18 -7.98 -11.12
C GLY A 155 18.93 -8.25 -12.60
N GLN A 156 19.74 -9.11 -13.23
CA GLN A 156 19.58 -9.48 -14.64
C GLN A 156 18.27 -10.20 -14.97
N ILE A 157 17.67 -10.90 -14.00
CA ILE A 157 16.35 -11.51 -14.16
C ILE A 157 15.28 -10.42 -14.10
N LEU A 158 15.35 -9.53 -13.12
CA LEU A 158 14.35 -8.48 -12.93
C LEU A 158 14.31 -7.49 -14.11
N ASP A 159 15.45 -7.22 -14.75
CA ASP A 159 15.52 -6.37 -15.94
C ASP A 159 14.83 -6.99 -17.18
N LYS A 160 14.47 -8.28 -17.13
CA LYS A 160 13.81 -9.00 -18.24
C LYS A 160 12.29 -9.12 -18.09
N ILE A 161 11.72 -8.61 -17.00
CA ILE A 161 10.28 -8.69 -16.67
C ILE A 161 9.71 -7.29 -16.69
#